data_AF-A0AAD9U0W2-F1
#
_entry.id   AF-A0AAD9U0W2-F1
#
_cell.length_a   1.000
_cell.length_b   1.000
_cell.length_c   1.000
_cell.angle_alpha   90.00
_cell.angle_beta   90.00
_cell.angle_gamma   90.00
#
_symmetry.space_group_name_H-M   'P 1'
#
loop_
_entity.id
_entity.type
_entity.pdbx_description
1 polymer ?
#
loop_
_entity_poly.entity_id
_entity_poly.type
_entity_poly.pdbx_seq_one_letter_code
_entity_poly.pdbx_strand_id
1 'polypeptide(L)'
;MVYQAHIDTVGVVSGAEVQNLAMPKDLSDPLLNEWVKFSGNPIMTPPNGVKVDDFRDPTTAWQSSDGEWRVIVGSQSNNQGMLILYRRKDFMYWTKFQNPLYSSDRTGMWECPDFYPVSINGTNGVDTSVLNPCVKHVMKASFNSHDYYILGTYNPQMERFFPHTDFEGTSLDLSRQDDIEKGCSGVQSIPRQIWLDINGKQLVQWPVEEIETRQGKQASINDKKLESGLVFEVSGITASQVDVEVVFEVPELEEADEFINPDRPFHDRESRRGRKNLLSQVEFIHSWQLTKQPTFMYSTMEHLV
;
A
#
# COMPACT_ATOMS: atom_id res chain seq x y z
N MET A 1 0.74 -10.22 19.52
CA MET A 1 0.05 -10.32 18.22
C MET A 1 -1.45 -10.19 18.45
N VAL A 2 -2.09 -9.21 17.82
CA VAL A 2 -3.55 -9.14 17.73
C VAL A 2 -3.93 -9.66 16.35
N TYR A 3 -4.88 -10.60 16.26
CA TYR A 3 -5.22 -11.27 15.00
C TYR A 3 -6.70 -11.65 14.92
N GLN A 4 -7.24 -11.71 13.71
CA GLN A 4 -8.61 -12.16 13.45
C GLN A 4 -8.72 -13.69 13.53
N ALA A 5 -9.85 -14.21 14.03
CA ALA A 5 -10.29 -15.57 13.75
C ALA A 5 -11.80 -15.64 13.49
N HIS A 6 -12.25 -16.73 12.88
CA HIS A 6 -13.67 -17.09 12.83
C HIS A 6 -14.03 -17.99 14.02
N ILE A 7 -15.16 -17.74 14.66
CA ILE A 7 -15.69 -18.58 15.74
C ILE A 7 -16.85 -19.45 15.21
N ASP A 8 -16.72 -20.76 15.39
CA ASP A 8 -17.75 -21.77 15.09
C ASP A 8 -18.50 -22.26 16.34
N THR A 9 -18.32 -21.59 17.48
CA THR A 9 -18.78 -22.06 18.80
C THR A 9 -20.15 -21.50 19.22
N VAL A 10 -20.93 -22.34 19.90
CA VAL A 10 -22.25 -22.00 20.48
C VAL A 10 -22.12 -20.89 21.53
N GLY A 11 -22.79 -19.76 21.32
CA GLY A 11 -22.80 -18.60 22.24
C GLY A 11 -22.30 -17.30 21.61
N VAL A 12 -21.59 -17.39 20.50
CA VAL A 12 -21.35 -16.31 19.53
C VAL A 12 -22.05 -16.73 18.23
N VAL A 13 -22.46 -15.77 17.39
CA VAL A 13 -23.03 -16.08 16.08
C VAL A 13 -21.99 -16.85 15.26
N SER A 14 -22.34 -18.05 14.79
CA SER A 14 -21.45 -18.88 13.96
C SER A 14 -20.94 -18.10 12.76
N GLY A 15 -19.64 -18.21 12.48
CA GLY A 15 -18.98 -17.49 11.37
C GLY A 15 -18.53 -16.08 11.72
N ALA A 16 -18.73 -15.61 12.96
CA ALA A 16 -18.32 -14.28 13.37
C ALA A 16 -16.79 -14.12 13.37
N GLU A 17 -16.34 -13.00 12.82
CA GLU A 17 -14.98 -12.50 12.86
C GLU A 17 -14.73 -11.82 14.22
N VAL A 18 -13.71 -12.27 14.93
CA VAL A 18 -13.34 -11.75 16.24
C VAL A 18 -11.85 -11.48 16.29
N GLN A 19 -11.43 -10.60 17.19
CA GLN A 19 -10.02 -10.31 17.40
C GLN A 19 -9.50 -11.00 18.65
N ASN A 20 -8.35 -11.64 18.52
CA ASN A 20 -7.69 -12.45 19.52
C ASN A 20 -6.29 -11.93 19.81
N LEU A 21 -5.78 -12.27 21.00
CA LEU A 21 -4.43 -11.96 21.44
C LEU A 21 -3.61 -13.24 21.55
N ALA A 22 -2.37 -13.19 21.08
CA ALA A 22 -1.34 -14.21 21.30
C ALA A 22 0.01 -13.56 21.62
N MET A 23 0.82 -14.25 22.42
CA MET A 23 2.15 -13.80 22.85
C MET A 23 3.17 -14.93 22.63
N PRO A 24 4.45 -14.61 22.35
CA PRO A 24 5.48 -15.63 22.30
C PRO A 24 5.54 -16.39 23.62
N LYS A 25 5.70 -17.70 23.54
CA LYS A 25 5.82 -18.57 24.71
C LYS A 25 7.15 -18.36 25.43
N ASP A 26 8.19 -18.04 24.66
CA ASP A 26 9.55 -17.83 25.14
C ASP A 26 10.16 -16.63 24.39
N LEU A 27 10.48 -15.56 25.12
CA LEU A 27 11.11 -14.36 24.56
C LEU A 27 12.62 -14.54 24.33
N SER A 28 13.21 -15.61 24.84
CA SER A 28 14.61 -15.95 24.60
C SER A 28 14.83 -16.75 23.31
N ASP A 29 13.78 -17.31 22.71
CA ASP A 29 13.84 -17.91 21.37
C ASP A 29 13.97 -16.79 20.32
N PRO A 30 15.11 -16.65 19.63
CA PRO A 30 15.31 -15.58 18.64
C PRO A 30 14.37 -15.70 17.43
N LEU A 31 13.77 -16.87 17.21
CA LEU A 31 12.84 -17.12 16.09
C LEU A 31 11.37 -17.04 16.51
N LEU A 32 11.07 -17.02 17.82
CA LEU A 32 9.72 -16.96 18.38
C LEU A 32 8.78 -18.02 17.77
N ASN A 33 9.20 -19.30 17.73
CA ASN A 33 8.47 -20.35 17.02
C ASN A 33 7.14 -20.74 17.70
N GLU A 34 7.08 -20.67 19.03
CA GLU A 34 5.92 -21.08 19.81
C GLU A 34 5.15 -19.87 20.37
N TRP A 35 3.83 -19.88 20.23
CA TRP A 35 2.94 -18.81 20.68
C TRP A 35 1.83 -19.37 21.59
N VAL A 36 1.50 -18.62 22.63
CA VAL A 36 0.38 -18.92 23.54
C VAL A 36 -0.76 -17.95 23.26
N LYS A 37 -1.95 -18.50 22.98
CA LYS A 37 -3.19 -17.73 22.85
C LYS A 37 -3.65 -17.27 24.23
N PHE A 38 -4.06 -16.01 24.34
CA PHE A 38 -4.63 -15.48 25.57
C PHE A 38 -5.90 -16.23 25.94
N SER A 39 -6.01 -16.67 27.20
CA SER A 39 -7.15 -17.46 27.68
C SER A 39 -8.47 -16.67 27.72
N GLY A 40 -8.39 -15.34 27.73
CA GLY A 40 -9.56 -14.44 27.68
C GLY A 40 -10.01 -14.08 26.26
N ASN A 41 -9.53 -14.78 25.23
CA ASN A 41 -10.00 -14.57 23.86
C ASN A 41 -11.49 -14.94 23.69
N PRO A 42 -12.23 -14.25 22.80
CA PRO A 42 -11.79 -13.10 22.00
C PRO A 42 -11.70 -11.80 22.82
N ILE A 43 -10.75 -10.93 22.47
CA ILE A 43 -10.54 -9.62 23.12
C ILE A 43 -11.39 -8.50 22.50
N MET A 44 -11.88 -8.69 21.27
CA MET A 44 -12.86 -7.81 20.61
C MET A 44 -13.81 -8.64 19.74
N THR A 45 -15.10 -8.31 19.76
CA THR A 45 -16.14 -8.92 18.92
C THR A 45 -16.81 -7.85 18.05
N PRO A 46 -17.52 -8.23 16.97
CA PRO A 46 -18.22 -7.28 16.13
C PRO A 46 -19.15 -6.40 16.97
N PRO A 47 -19.02 -5.07 16.93
CA PRO A 47 -19.86 -4.19 17.73
C PRO A 47 -21.27 -4.10 17.16
N ASN A 48 -22.22 -3.62 17.96
CA ASN A 48 -23.60 -3.40 17.51
C ASN A 48 -23.63 -2.55 16.23
N GLY A 49 -24.38 -3.03 15.22
CA GLY A 49 -24.52 -2.38 13.91
C GLY A 49 -23.52 -2.85 12.85
N VAL A 50 -22.49 -3.60 13.24
CA VAL A 50 -21.54 -4.23 12.32
C VAL A 50 -21.93 -5.69 12.12
N LYS A 51 -21.90 -6.16 10.86
CA LYS A 51 -22.17 -7.57 10.60
C LYS A 51 -21.05 -8.45 11.14
N VAL A 52 -21.40 -9.70 11.39
CA VAL A 52 -20.47 -10.65 12.01
C VAL A 52 -19.28 -10.99 11.11
N ASP A 53 -19.41 -10.79 9.80
CA ASP A 53 -18.43 -11.04 8.74
C ASP A 53 -17.87 -9.74 8.12
N ASP A 54 -18.01 -8.61 8.82
CA ASP A 54 -17.51 -7.29 8.40
C ASP A 54 -16.62 -6.68 9.51
N PHE A 55 -15.80 -7.46 10.22
CA PHE A 55 -14.99 -6.99 11.36
C PHE A 55 -13.65 -7.74 11.47
N ARG A 56 -12.61 -7.21 10.82
CA ARG A 56 -11.34 -7.92 10.64
C ARG A 56 -10.11 -7.03 10.54
N ASP A 57 -8.96 -7.68 10.53
CA ASP A 57 -7.67 -7.08 10.26
C ASP A 57 -7.28 -5.97 11.26
N PRO A 58 -6.97 -6.34 12.52
CA PRO A 58 -6.49 -5.40 13.51
C PRO A 58 -5.09 -4.90 13.14
N THR A 59 -4.91 -3.60 13.22
CA THR A 59 -3.62 -2.92 12.98
C THR A 59 -2.55 -3.20 14.04
N THR A 60 -1.32 -2.81 13.73
CA THR A 60 -0.32 -2.51 14.77
C THR A 60 -0.86 -1.42 15.70
N ALA A 61 -0.75 -1.64 17.00
CA ALA A 61 -1.21 -0.68 17.99
C ALA A 61 -0.21 0.46 18.19
N TRP A 62 -0.71 1.67 18.50
CA TRP A 62 0.11 2.81 18.88
C TRP A 62 -0.28 3.33 20.25
N GLN A 63 0.67 3.90 21.00
CA GLN A 63 0.39 4.51 22.29
C GLN A 63 0.28 6.03 22.12
N SER A 64 -0.76 6.65 22.70
CA SER A 64 -0.88 8.10 22.73
C SER A 64 -0.25 8.69 24.00
N SER A 65 -0.21 10.01 24.09
CA SER A 65 0.38 10.75 25.21
C SER A 65 -0.33 10.54 26.55
N ASP A 66 -1.55 9.99 26.56
CA ASP A 66 -2.29 9.61 27.77
C ASP A 66 -1.90 8.22 28.32
N GLY A 67 -0.98 7.51 27.65
CA GLY A 67 -0.51 6.18 28.01
C GLY A 67 -1.45 5.05 27.64
N GLU A 68 -2.57 5.31 26.94
CA GLU A 68 -3.41 4.25 26.40
C GLU A 68 -2.96 3.84 24.99
N TRP A 69 -3.09 2.55 24.70
CA TRP A 69 -2.96 1.97 23.37
C TRP A 69 -4.21 2.22 22.56
N ARG A 70 -4.02 2.39 21.25
CA ARG A 70 -5.06 2.40 20.23
C ARG A 70 -4.82 1.25 19.27
N VAL A 71 -5.90 0.68 18.78
CA VAL A 71 -5.90 -0.23 17.64
C VAL A 71 -7.14 0.08 16.81
N ILE A 72 -7.00 0.02 15.50
CA ILE A 72 -8.13 0.06 14.58
C ILE A 72 -8.33 -1.30 13.93
N VAL A 73 -9.59 -1.60 13.64
CA VAL A 73 -10.04 -2.82 12.96
C VAL A 73 -10.86 -2.38 11.74
N GLY A 74 -10.60 -3.02 10.60
CA GLY A 74 -11.32 -2.79 9.36
C GLY A 74 -12.75 -3.30 9.47
N SER A 75 -13.69 -2.54 8.93
CA SER A 75 -15.11 -2.87 8.98
C SER A 75 -15.93 -2.12 7.93
N GLN A 76 -17.20 -2.46 7.83
CA GLN A 76 -18.22 -1.64 7.18
C GLN A 76 -19.52 -1.61 7.99
N SER A 77 -20.29 -0.54 7.79
CA SER A 77 -21.70 -0.45 8.21
C SER A 77 -22.46 0.33 7.18
N ASN A 78 -23.65 -0.14 6.78
CA ASN A 78 -24.50 0.54 5.78
C ASN A 78 -23.76 0.87 4.46
N ASN A 79 -22.90 -0.04 3.98
CA ASN A 79 -22.03 0.16 2.81
C ASN A 79 -21.07 1.35 2.94
N GLN A 80 -20.71 1.72 4.17
CA GLN A 80 -19.67 2.71 4.46
C GLN A 80 -18.48 1.99 5.09
N GLY A 81 -17.32 2.05 4.42
CA GLY A 81 -16.06 1.57 4.94
C GLY A 81 -15.63 2.35 6.18
N MET A 82 -15.09 1.67 7.18
CA MET A 82 -14.75 2.29 8.45
C MET A 82 -13.55 1.65 9.15
N LEU A 83 -12.87 2.47 9.94
CA LEU A 83 -11.83 2.07 10.88
C LEU A 83 -12.37 2.18 12.30
N ILE A 84 -12.76 1.06 12.88
CA ILE A 84 -13.32 1.05 14.24
C ILE A 84 -12.17 1.15 15.22
N LEU A 85 -12.15 2.24 15.99
CA LEU A 85 -11.12 2.50 16.98
C LEU A 85 -11.45 1.82 18.31
N TYR A 86 -10.45 1.19 18.91
CA TYR A 86 -10.45 0.69 20.27
C TYR A 86 -9.30 1.30 21.06
N ARG A 87 -9.50 1.49 22.37
CA ARG A 87 -8.47 1.99 23.29
C ARG A 87 -8.30 1.11 24.51
N ARG A 88 -7.08 1.07 25.09
CA ARG A 88 -6.82 0.38 26.36
C ARG A 88 -5.47 0.70 27.02
N LYS A 89 -5.36 0.57 28.35
CA LYS A 89 -4.10 0.65 29.12
C LYS A 89 -3.28 -0.65 29.16
N ASP A 90 -3.92 -1.80 29.38
CA ASP A 90 -3.25 -3.09 29.66
C ASP A 90 -3.13 -4.05 28.47
N PHE A 91 -3.53 -3.61 27.27
CA PHE A 91 -3.52 -4.39 26.01
C PHE A 91 -4.44 -5.63 25.97
N MET A 92 -5.17 -5.95 27.05
CA MET A 92 -5.99 -7.17 27.15
C MET A 92 -7.48 -6.90 26.93
N TYR A 93 -8.03 -5.84 27.55
CA TYR A 93 -9.48 -5.59 27.54
C TYR A 93 -9.85 -4.31 26.81
N TRP A 94 -10.01 -4.41 25.49
CA TRP A 94 -10.21 -3.26 24.61
C TRP A 94 -11.61 -2.65 24.76
N THR A 95 -11.68 -1.32 24.75
CA THR A 95 -12.95 -0.57 24.76
C THR A 95 -13.12 0.17 23.44
N LYS A 96 -14.20 -0.11 22.73
CA LYS A 96 -14.55 0.60 21.49
C LYS A 96 -14.72 2.10 21.77
N PHE A 97 -14.11 2.94 20.96
CA PHE A 97 -14.37 4.38 20.96
C PHE A 97 -15.70 4.69 20.25
N GLN A 98 -16.41 5.73 20.70
CA GLN A 98 -17.78 5.99 20.23
C GLN A 98 -17.85 6.19 18.71
N ASN A 99 -16.88 6.91 18.16
CA ASN A 99 -16.78 7.19 16.73
C ASN A 99 -15.65 6.35 16.10
N PRO A 100 -15.77 5.96 14.82
CA PRO A 100 -14.63 5.41 14.10
C PRO A 100 -13.51 6.46 13.98
N LEU A 101 -12.27 6.00 13.81
CA LEU A 101 -11.14 6.89 13.54
C LEU A 101 -11.38 7.68 12.24
N TYR A 102 -11.90 6.96 11.23
CA TYR A 102 -12.34 7.49 9.95
C TYR A 102 -13.33 6.53 9.29
N SER A 103 -14.19 7.08 8.43
CA SER A 103 -15.14 6.32 7.62
C SER A 103 -15.43 7.08 6.31
N SER A 104 -15.72 6.35 5.25
CA SER A 104 -16.12 6.92 3.95
C SER A 104 -17.42 6.28 3.48
N ASP A 105 -18.31 7.09 2.93
CA ASP A 105 -19.57 6.65 2.31
C ASP A 105 -19.41 6.26 0.84
N ARG A 106 -18.19 6.39 0.31
CA ARG A 106 -17.84 6.10 -1.09
C ARG A 106 -17.38 4.66 -1.31
N THR A 107 -17.12 3.92 -0.24
CA THR A 107 -16.48 2.60 -0.28
C THR A 107 -17.22 1.61 0.62
N GLY A 108 -17.13 0.32 0.30
CA GLY A 108 -17.60 -0.75 1.17
C GLY A 108 -16.55 -1.18 2.20
N MET A 109 -16.52 -2.47 2.50
CA MET A 109 -15.60 -3.10 3.45
C MET A 109 -14.14 -2.68 3.26
N TRP A 110 -13.50 -2.29 4.37
CA TRP A 110 -12.06 -2.02 4.42
C TRP A 110 -11.35 -3.21 5.06
N GLU A 111 -10.43 -3.79 4.29
CA GLU A 111 -9.58 -4.91 4.69
C GLU A 111 -8.13 -4.42 4.90
N CYS A 112 -7.37 -5.17 5.68
CA CYS A 112 -5.95 -4.93 5.95
C CYS A 112 -5.61 -3.45 6.17
N PRO A 113 -6.32 -2.74 7.07
CA PRO A 113 -6.00 -1.35 7.32
C PRO A 113 -4.61 -1.22 7.91
N ASP A 114 -3.97 -0.08 7.67
CA ASP A 114 -2.73 0.30 8.33
C ASP A 114 -2.74 1.79 8.66
N PHE A 115 -2.11 2.15 9.78
CA PHE A 115 -2.10 3.51 10.27
C PHE A 115 -0.78 3.84 10.97
N TYR A 116 0.00 4.71 10.35
CA TYR A 116 1.33 5.03 10.83
C TYR A 116 1.75 6.46 10.47
N PRO A 117 2.62 7.08 11.26
CA PRO A 117 3.19 8.37 10.94
C PRO A 117 4.33 8.25 9.92
N VAL A 118 4.56 9.32 9.16
CA VAL A 118 5.72 9.53 8.29
C VAL A 118 6.35 10.89 8.59
N SER A 119 7.68 10.94 8.60
CA SER A 119 8.42 12.19 8.81
C SER A 119 8.16 13.16 7.66
N ILE A 120 7.96 14.45 7.96
CA ILE A 120 7.90 15.48 6.93
C ILE A 120 9.29 15.99 6.50
N ASN A 121 10.34 15.65 7.26
CA ASN A 121 11.69 16.19 7.11
C ASN A 121 12.74 15.08 6.92
N GLY A 122 12.44 14.04 6.15
CA GLY A 122 13.42 13.02 5.81
C GLY A 122 12.81 11.72 5.28
N THR A 123 13.68 10.80 4.92
CA THR A 123 13.33 9.48 4.35
C THR A 123 13.24 8.36 5.39
N ASN A 124 13.61 8.65 6.64
CA ASN A 124 13.59 7.66 7.71
C ASN A 124 12.16 7.38 8.18
N GLY A 125 11.90 6.11 8.50
CA GLY A 125 10.71 5.70 9.23
C GLY A 125 10.67 6.30 10.63
N VAL A 126 9.47 6.40 11.18
CA VAL A 126 9.21 6.88 12.55
C VAL A 126 8.38 5.83 13.30
N ASP A 127 8.57 5.74 14.62
CA ASP A 127 7.78 4.84 15.45
C ASP A 127 6.28 5.18 15.37
N THR A 128 5.42 4.15 15.38
CA THR A 128 3.96 4.30 15.20
C THR A 128 3.32 5.21 16.24
N SER A 129 3.94 5.37 17.42
CA SER A 129 3.45 6.20 18.52
C SER A 129 3.94 7.66 18.44
N VAL A 130 4.70 8.05 17.41
CA VAL A 130 5.16 9.43 17.25
C VAL A 130 4.00 10.36 16.90
N LEU A 131 3.67 11.25 17.84
CA LEU A 131 2.61 12.25 17.70
C LEU A 131 3.19 13.66 17.90
N ASN A 132 3.68 14.29 16.83
CA ASN A 132 4.20 15.65 16.89
C ASN A 132 3.96 16.40 15.55
N PRO A 133 4.20 17.73 15.50
CA PRO A 133 3.97 18.51 14.27
C PRO A 133 4.91 18.18 13.11
N CYS A 134 5.95 17.36 13.31
CA CYS A 134 6.91 16.95 12.29
C CYS A 134 6.53 15.65 11.58
N VAL A 135 5.30 15.15 11.78
CA VAL A 135 4.80 13.97 11.08
C VAL A 135 3.45 14.23 10.40
N LYS A 136 3.24 13.55 9.27
CA LYS A 136 1.90 13.29 8.71
C LYS A 136 1.50 11.86 9.04
N HIS A 137 0.22 11.54 8.95
CA HIS A 137 -0.26 10.17 9.10
C HIS A 137 -0.70 9.61 7.76
N VAL A 138 -0.34 8.35 7.53
CA VAL A 138 -0.84 7.52 6.43
C VAL A 138 -1.97 6.68 6.97
N MET A 139 -3.10 6.70 6.27
CA MET A 139 -4.19 5.76 6.49
C MET A 139 -4.32 4.90 5.23
N LYS A 140 -4.02 3.61 5.36
CA LYS A 140 -4.12 2.63 4.28
C LYS A 140 -5.32 1.73 4.53
N ALA A 141 -6.02 1.35 3.46
CA ALA A 141 -7.06 0.33 3.48
C ALA A 141 -7.09 -0.39 2.13
N SER A 142 -7.43 -1.67 2.16
CA SER A 142 -7.66 -2.49 0.97
C SER A 142 -9.14 -2.60 0.70
N PHE A 143 -9.56 -2.34 -0.53
CA PHE A 143 -10.93 -2.56 -1.01
C PHE A 143 -10.92 -2.63 -2.54
N ASN A 144 -11.95 -3.22 -3.16
CA ASN A 144 -12.03 -3.39 -4.61
C ASN A 144 -10.75 -4.00 -5.24
N SER A 145 -10.14 -4.98 -4.56
CA SER A 145 -8.90 -5.67 -4.97
C SER A 145 -7.65 -4.78 -5.10
N HIS A 146 -7.65 -3.60 -4.50
CA HIS A 146 -6.52 -2.67 -4.51
C HIS A 146 -6.22 -2.15 -3.11
N ASP A 147 -4.97 -1.76 -2.92
CA ASP A 147 -4.50 -1.07 -1.72
C ASP A 147 -4.49 0.43 -1.97
N TYR A 148 -5.23 1.18 -1.17
CA TYR A 148 -5.27 2.63 -1.23
C TYR A 148 -4.70 3.22 0.04
N TYR A 149 -4.04 4.37 -0.07
CA TYR A 149 -3.66 5.16 1.08
C TYR A 149 -4.06 6.62 0.89
N ILE A 150 -4.28 7.30 2.00
CA ILE A 150 -4.47 8.75 2.04
C ILE A 150 -3.57 9.35 3.12
N LEU A 151 -3.08 10.55 2.84
CA LEU A 151 -2.30 11.34 3.78
C LEU A 151 -3.22 12.28 4.55
N GLY A 152 -2.91 12.49 5.82
CA GLY A 152 -3.68 13.41 6.65
C GLY A 152 -3.04 13.73 7.98
N THR A 153 -3.83 14.37 8.84
CA THR A 153 -3.44 14.71 10.20
C THR A 153 -4.30 13.93 11.18
N TYR A 154 -3.66 13.28 12.14
CA TYR A 154 -4.34 12.62 13.25
C TYR A 154 -4.45 13.55 14.45
N ASN A 155 -5.66 13.70 14.99
CA ASN A 155 -5.88 14.40 16.24
C ASN A 155 -6.15 13.39 17.37
N PRO A 156 -5.20 13.16 18.28
CA PRO A 156 -5.36 12.19 19.37
C PRO A 156 -6.36 12.64 20.45
N GLN A 157 -6.68 13.94 20.56
CA GLN A 157 -7.69 14.42 21.51
C GLN A 157 -9.11 14.12 21.02
N MET A 158 -9.31 14.21 19.70
CA MET A 158 -10.60 13.94 19.06
C MET A 158 -10.75 12.48 18.62
N GLU A 159 -9.66 11.73 18.64
CA GLU A 159 -9.56 10.37 18.10
C GLU A 159 -10.05 10.29 16.65
N ARG A 160 -9.58 11.24 15.84
CA ARG A 160 -10.05 11.42 14.47
C ARG A 160 -8.92 11.69 13.51
N PHE A 161 -8.98 11.04 12.36
CA PHE A 161 -8.12 11.31 11.23
C PHE A 161 -8.79 12.30 10.27
N PHE A 162 -8.00 13.29 9.83
CA PHE A 162 -8.43 14.33 8.90
C PHE A 162 -7.62 14.20 7.60
N PRO A 163 -8.21 13.63 6.54
CA PRO A 163 -7.52 13.46 5.27
C PRO A 163 -7.25 14.80 4.60
N HIS A 164 -6.11 14.94 3.93
CA HIS A 164 -5.82 16.07 3.04
C HIS A 164 -6.54 15.93 1.69
N THR A 165 -6.81 14.69 1.27
CA THR A 165 -7.60 14.34 0.09
C THR A 165 -8.33 13.03 0.39
N ASP A 166 -9.60 12.93 0.02
CA ASP A 166 -10.41 11.71 0.20
C ASP A 166 -10.08 10.70 -0.91
N PHE A 167 -10.51 9.44 -0.79
CA PHE A 167 -10.38 8.46 -1.84
C PHE A 167 -11.10 8.95 -3.11
N GLU A 168 -10.35 9.11 -4.21
CA GLU A 168 -10.86 9.42 -5.54
C GLU A 168 -10.64 8.19 -6.45
N GLY A 169 -11.72 7.71 -7.09
CA GLY A 169 -11.66 6.65 -8.10
C GLY A 169 -12.52 5.43 -7.80
N THR A 170 -13.44 5.10 -8.72
CA THR A 170 -14.16 3.82 -8.76
C THR A 170 -13.42 2.86 -9.68
N SER A 171 -13.11 1.64 -9.22
CA SER A 171 -12.65 0.57 -10.12
C SER A 171 -13.41 -0.73 -9.86
N LEU A 172 -13.71 -1.41 -10.97
CA LEU A 172 -14.47 -2.64 -11.08
C LEU A 172 -13.55 -3.72 -11.68
N ASP A 173 -13.57 -4.86 -10.98
CA ASP A 173 -13.36 -6.25 -11.39
C ASP A 173 -11.99 -6.73 -11.91
N LEU A 174 -11.66 -7.97 -11.53
CA LEU A 174 -11.06 -9.03 -12.37
C LEU A 174 -10.91 -10.34 -11.57
N SER A 175 -11.21 -11.46 -12.25
CA SER A 175 -11.35 -12.82 -11.71
C SER A 175 -10.07 -13.68 -11.81
N ARG A 176 -9.95 -14.67 -10.92
CA ARG A 176 -8.86 -15.65 -10.82
C ARG A 176 -9.28 -17.02 -11.36
N GLN A 177 -8.76 -17.45 -12.51
CA GLN A 177 -8.99 -18.82 -13.02
C GLN A 177 -7.72 -19.66 -13.25
N ASP A 178 -6.50 -19.13 -13.01
CA ASP A 178 -5.24 -19.81 -13.37
C ASP A 178 -4.47 -20.46 -12.20
N ASP A 179 -4.96 -20.36 -10.95
CA ASP A 179 -4.18 -20.72 -9.75
C ASP A 179 -4.10 -22.24 -9.47
N ILE A 180 -5.05 -23.03 -10.00
CA ILE A 180 -5.21 -24.45 -9.62
C ILE A 180 -4.13 -25.36 -10.24
N GLU A 181 -3.59 -25.01 -11.42
CA GLU A 181 -2.63 -25.87 -12.15
C GLU A 181 -1.18 -25.72 -11.66
N LYS A 182 -0.83 -24.61 -11.00
CA LYS A 182 0.56 -24.30 -10.58
C LYS A 182 0.91 -24.75 -9.16
N GLY A 183 -0.07 -25.12 -8.35
CA GLY A 183 0.14 -25.57 -6.96
C GLY A 183 0.59 -24.48 -5.98
N CYS A 184 0.76 -23.23 -6.43
CA CYS A 184 0.99 -22.05 -5.61
C CYS A 184 0.16 -20.87 -6.11
N SER A 185 -0.34 -20.04 -5.18
CA SER A 185 -1.03 -18.78 -5.47
C SER A 185 -0.48 -17.72 -4.51
N GLY A 186 -0.14 -16.56 -5.07
CA GLY A 186 0.44 -15.43 -4.33
C GLY A 186 1.97 -15.43 -4.28
N VAL A 187 2.55 -14.28 -4.58
CA VAL A 187 3.95 -13.94 -4.29
C VAL A 187 3.95 -12.68 -3.42
N GLN A 188 4.86 -12.60 -2.45
CA GLN A 188 5.11 -11.34 -1.75
C GLN A 188 6.04 -10.48 -2.59
N SER A 189 5.77 -9.18 -2.67
CA SER A 189 6.69 -8.22 -3.29
C SER A 189 8.01 -8.15 -2.51
N ILE A 190 9.10 -7.72 -3.16
CA ILE A 190 10.35 -7.41 -2.45
C ILE A 190 10.04 -6.30 -1.43
N PRO A 191 10.46 -6.44 -0.16
CA PRO A 191 10.30 -5.40 0.84
C PRO A 191 10.83 -4.05 0.36
N ARG A 192 10.10 -2.98 0.66
CA ARG A 192 10.46 -1.61 0.29
C ARG A 192 10.51 -0.72 1.51
N GLN A 193 11.47 0.20 1.53
CA GLN A 193 11.43 1.38 2.37
C GLN A 193 10.34 2.32 1.83
N ILE A 194 9.62 2.99 2.74
CA ILE A 194 8.53 3.91 2.40
C ILE A 194 8.73 5.21 3.16
N TRP A 195 8.62 6.35 2.47
CA TRP A 195 8.71 7.69 3.08
C TRP A 195 7.85 8.71 2.36
N LEU A 196 7.71 9.90 2.94
CA LEU A 196 6.97 11.01 2.33
C LEU A 196 7.83 11.71 1.27
N ASP A 197 7.28 11.91 0.07
CA ASP A 197 7.95 12.69 -0.98
C ASP A 197 8.21 14.14 -0.51
N ILE A 198 9.24 14.78 -1.08
CA ILE A 198 9.61 16.17 -0.78
C ILE A 198 8.46 17.16 -1.03
N ASN A 199 7.56 16.87 -1.97
CA ASN A 199 6.36 17.67 -2.23
C ASN A 199 5.27 17.49 -1.16
N GLY A 200 5.37 16.45 -0.34
CA GLY A 200 4.46 16.14 0.76
C GLY A 200 3.07 15.64 0.35
N LYS A 201 2.88 15.22 -0.91
CA LYS A 201 1.58 14.81 -1.49
C LYS A 201 1.45 13.31 -1.72
N GLN A 202 2.56 12.59 -1.74
CA GLN A 202 2.58 11.15 -2.00
C GLN A 202 3.68 10.45 -1.20
N LEU A 203 3.56 9.13 -1.09
CA LEU A 203 4.62 8.27 -0.57
C LEU A 203 5.55 7.83 -1.72
N VAL A 204 6.85 7.75 -1.41
CA VAL A 204 7.87 7.12 -2.23
C VAL A 204 8.13 5.73 -1.67
N GLN A 205 8.36 4.76 -2.55
CA GLN A 205 8.77 3.42 -2.17
C GLN A 205 10.03 3.03 -2.94
N TRP A 206 10.98 2.41 -2.25
CA TRP A 206 12.23 1.93 -2.83
C TRP A 206 12.63 0.58 -2.24
N PRO A 207 13.18 -0.37 -3.01
CA PRO A 207 13.68 -1.62 -2.47
C PRO A 207 14.60 -1.41 -1.27
N VAL A 208 14.53 -2.34 -0.32
CA VAL A 208 15.51 -2.36 0.77
C VAL A 208 16.92 -2.62 0.22
N GLU A 209 17.92 -1.93 0.77
CA GLU A 209 19.32 -1.97 0.31
C GLU A 209 19.92 -3.39 0.31
N GLU A 210 19.39 -4.29 1.14
CA GLU A 210 19.82 -5.69 1.19
C GLU A 210 19.63 -6.41 -0.15
N ILE A 211 18.72 -5.94 -1.03
CA ILE A 211 18.56 -6.51 -2.37
C ILE A 211 19.82 -6.31 -3.23
N GLU A 212 20.56 -5.23 -3.01
CA GLU A 212 21.77 -4.91 -3.79
C GLU A 212 22.86 -5.96 -3.56
N THR A 213 22.86 -6.63 -2.39
CA THR A 213 23.77 -7.74 -2.09
C THR A 213 23.57 -8.97 -2.98
N ARG A 214 22.44 -9.05 -3.70
CA ARG A 214 22.12 -10.13 -4.64
C ARG A 214 22.55 -9.81 -6.07
N GLN A 215 23.06 -8.60 -6.33
CA GLN A 215 23.54 -8.23 -7.66
C GLN A 215 24.77 -9.06 -8.03
N GLY A 216 24.66 -9.74 -9.18
CA GLY A 216 25.74 -10.56 -9.73
C GLY A 216 26.57 -9.76 -10.74
N LYS A 217 26.71 -10.33 -11.93
CA LYS A 217 27.41 -9.67 -13.03
C LYS A 217 26.63 -8.43 -13.50
N GLN A 218 27.30 -7.29 -13.48
CA GLN A 218 26.75 -6.02 -13.95
C GLN A 218 27.10 -5.76 -15.42
N ALA A 219 26.21 -5.07 -16.12
CA ALA A 219 26.44 -4.48 -17.44
C ALA A 219 25.94 -3.04 -17.41
N SER A 220 26.74 -2.10 -17.92
CA SER A 220 26.41 -0.67 -17.96
C SER A 220 26.58 -0.15 -19.38
N ILE A 221 25.66 0.72 -19.78
CA ILE A 221 25.61 1.35 -21.10
C ILE A 221 25.36 2.84 -20.86
N ASN A 222 26.24 3.68 -21.38
CA ASN A 222 26.16 5.13 -21.23
C ASN A 222 26.06 5.81 -22.60
N ASP A 223 25.45 6.99 -22.64
CA ASP A 223 25.39 7.88 -23.81
C ASP A 223 24.85 7.24 -25.09
N LYS A 224 23.92 6.30 -24.95
CA LYS A 224 23.34 5.60 -26.10
C LYS A 224 22.16 6.38 -26.67
N LYS A 225 22.35 6.98 -27.85
CA LYS A 225 21.24 7.55 -28.62
C LYS A 225 20.32 6.44 -29.13
N LEU A 226 19.04 6.52 -28.75
CA LEU A 226 17.98 5.65 -29.25
C LEU A 226 17.20 6.37 -30.35
N GLU A 227 17.19 5.81 -31.56
CA GLU A 227 16.38 6.34 -32.66
C GLU A 227 15.00 5.67 -32.66
N SER A 228 14.00 6.38 -33.20
CA SER A 228 12.62 5.91 -33.25
C SER A 228 12.50 4.54 -33.93
N GLY A 229 11.85 3.60 -33.25
CA GLY A 229 11.62 2.23 -33.74
C GLY A 229 12.82 1.29 -33.63
N LEU A 230 13.95 1.72 -33.08
CA LEU A 230 15.08 0.84 -32.83
C LEU A 230 14.93 0.11 -31.50
N VAL A 231 15.27 -1.19 -31.52
CA VAL A 231 15.42 -2.02 -30.33
C VAL A 231 16.90 -2.22 -30.08
N PHE A 232 17.31 -2.04 -28.83
CA PHE A 232 18.68 -2.25 -28.39
C PHE A 232 18.73 -3.41 -27.40
N GLU A 233 19.56 -4.42 -27.69
CA GLU A 233 19.72 -5.60 -26.84
C GLU A 233 20.86 -5.39 -25.83
N VAL A 234 20.57 -5.62 -24.55
CA VAL A 234 21.58 -5.64 -23.48
C VAL A 234 22.13 -7.06 -23.38
N SER A 235 23.37 -7.26 -23.82
CA SER A 235 24.03 -8.56 -23.80
C SER A 235 24.83 -8.79 -22.53
N GLY A 236 25.08 -10.06 -22.20
CA GLY A 236 26.00 -10.43 -21.11
C GLY A 236 25.37 -10.57 -19.73
N ILE A 237 24.04 -10.51 -19.62
CA ILE A 237 23.24 -10.70 -18.40
C ILE A 237 22.16 -11.78 -18.60
N THR A 238 21.69 -12.39 -17.50
CA THR A 238 20.58 -13.35 -17.53
C THR A 238 19.26 -12.62 -17.38
N ALA A 239 18.50 -12.47 -18.47
CA ALA A 239 17.27 -11.67 -18.50
C ALA A 239 16.13 -12.18 -17.59
N SER A 240 16.17 -13.44 -17.14
CA SER A 240 15.11 -14.01 -16.30
C SER A 240 15.20 -13.60 -14.83
N GLN A 241 16.32 -13.00 -14.40
CA GLN A 241 16.49 -12.48 -13.04
C GLN A 241 17.55 -11.38 -13.06
N VAL A 242 17.11 -10.14 -13.19
CA VAL A 242 17.95 -8.97 -13.34
C VAL A 242 17.33 -7.79 -12.58
N ASP A 243 18.20 -6.88 -12.13
CA ASP A 243 17.85 -5.55 -11.66
C ASP A 243 18.33 -4.54 -12.70
N VAL A 244 17.44 -3.67 -13.17
CA VAL A 244 17.70 -2.76 -14.30
C VAL A 244 17.33 -1.34 -13.90
N GLU A 245 18.32 -0.46 -13.95
CA GLU A 245 18.17 0.98 -13.80
C GLU A 245 18.47 1.66 -15.14
N VAL A 246 17.60 2.57 -15.57
CA VAL A 246 17.74 3.30 -16.84
C VAL A 246 17.40 4.77 -16.62
N VAL A 247 18.26 5.65 -17.13
CA VAL A 247 18.06 7.10 -17.15
C VAL A 247 17.91 7.55 -18.61
N PHE A 248 16.87 8.32 -18.90
CA PHE A 248 16.63 8.88 -20.23
C PHE A 248 16.77 10.40 -20.19
N GLU A 249 17.56 10.95 -21.13
CA GLU A 249 17.61 12.38 -21.41
C GLU A 249 16.79 12.64 -22.68
N VAL A 250 15.78 13.52 -22.58
CA VAL A 250 14.88 13.85 -23.69
C VAL A 250 15.28 15.24 -24.23
N PRO A 251 15.74 15.36 -25.50
CA PRO A 251 16.35 16.58 -26.00
C PRO A 251 15.38 17.73 -26.29
N GLU A 252 14.10 17.45 -26.57
CA GLU A 252 13.10 18.46 -26.90
C GLU A 252 11.75 18.10 -26.26
N LEU A 253 11.25 18.97 -25.37
CA LEU A 253 9.94 18.81 -24.70
C LEU A 253 8.84 19.68 -25.35
N GLU A 254 9.21 20.69 -26.13
CA GLU A 254 8.27 21.66 -26.73
C GLU A 254 7.28 21.00 -27.71
N GLU A 255 7.69 19.94 -28.41
CA GLU A 255 6.80 19.19 -29.29
C GLU A 255 5.76 18.32 -28.53
N ALA A 256 5.95 18.07 -27.23
CA ALA A 256 5.04 17.24 -26.44
C ALA A 256 3.73 17.99 -26.08
N ASP A 257 3.80 19.31 -25.88
CA ASP A 257 2.65 20.14 -25.48
C ASP A 257 1.57 20.23 -26.58
N GLU A 258 1.95 20.14 -27.85
CA GLU A 258 0.99 20.15 -28.97
C GLU A 258 0.11 18.89 -29.01
N PHE A 259 0.51 17.78 -28.37
CA PHE A 259 -0.20 16.50 -28.41
C PHE A 259 -1.09 16.21 -27.20
N ILE A 260 -0.96 16.99 -26.13
CA ILE A 260 -1.67 16.78 -24.85
C ILE A 260 -2.99 17.59 -24.76
N ASN A 261 -3.22 18.55 -25.67
CA ASN A 261 -4.45 19.36 -25.64
C ASN A 261 -5.71 18.53 -26.06
N PRO A 262 -6.69 18.30 -25.16
CA PRO A 262 -7.83 17.44 -25.43
C PRO A 262 -8.85 18.01 -26.44
N ASP A 263 -8.82 19.32 -26.68
CA ASP A 263 -9.92 20.05 -27.34
C ASP A 263 -9.71 20.39 -28.82
N ARG A 264 -8.62 19.95 -29.47
CA ARG A 264 -8.39 20.22 -30.91
C ARG A 264 -8.87 19.10 -31.84
N PRO A 265 -9.67 19.39 -32.89
CA PRO A 265 -9.99 18.43 -33.95
C PRO A 265 -8.78 18.17 -34.87
N PHE A 266 -8.55 16.90 -35.23
CA PHE A 266 -7.41 16.47 -36.06
C PHE A 266 -7.65 16.74 -37.55
N HIS A 267 -6.80 17.57 -38.17
CA HIS A 267 -6.92 17.92 -39.59
C HIS A 267 -5.93 17.22 -40.54
N ASP A 268 -4.91 16.48 -40.07
CA ASP A 268 -3.97 15.79 -41.00
C ASP A 268 -3.41 14.45 -40.48
N ARG A 269 -2.92 13.61 -41.40
CA ARG A 269 -2.33 12.28 -41.16
C ARG A 269 -1.01 12.33 -40.41
N GLU A 270 -0.20 13.38 -40.56
CA GLU A 270 1.09 13.52 -39.86
C GLU A 270 0.91 13.77 -38.36
N SER A 271 -0.05 14.62 -37.97
CA SER A 271 -0.37 14.85 -36.54
C SER A 271 -0.93 13.60 -35.85
N ARG A 272 -1.65 12.73 -36.58
CA ARG A 272 -2.06 11.41 -36.05
C ARG A 272 -0.89 10.44 -35.87
N ARG A 273 0.19 10.59 -36.65
CA ARG A 273 1.39 9.74 -36.56
C ARG A 273 2.31 10.18 -35.42
N GLY A 274 2.48 11.49 -35.23
CA GLY A 274 3.21 12.07 -34.10
C GLY A 274 2.59 11.70 -32.75
N ARG A 275 1.25 11.83 -32.62
CA ARG A 275 0.53 11.42 -31.40
C ARG A 275 0.63 9.91 -31.14
N LYS A 276 0.58 9.07 -32.19
CA LYS A 276 0.79 7.63 -32.07
C LYS A 276 2.22 7.29 -31.62
N ASN A 277 3.23 8.04 -32.06
CA ASN A 277 4.61 7.83 -31.65
C ASN A 277 4.82 8.25 -30.18
N LEU A 278 4.30 9.40 -29.77
CA LEU A 278 4.41 9.88 -28.39
C LEU A 278 3.59 9.01 -27.43
N LEU A 279 2.34 8.68 -27.78
CA LEU A 279 1.54 7.71 -27.03
C LEU A 279 2.20 6.34 -27.06
N SER A 280 2.84 5.91 -28.15
CA SER A 280 3.59 4.65 -28.15
C SER A 280 4.84 4.72 -27.28
N GLN A 281 5.47 5.88 -27.08
CA GLN A 281 6.62 6.01 -26.18
C GLN A 281 6.16 6.01 -24.71
N VAL A 282 5.10 6.74 -24.39
CA VAL A 282 4.49 6.78 -23.06
C VAL A 282 3.82 5.44 -22.72
N GLU A 283 3.09 4.83 -23.67
CA GLU A 283 2.56 3.47 -23.57
C GLU A 283 3.68 2.44 -23.60
N PHE A 284 4.81 2.63 -24.29
CA PHE A 284 5.94 1.69 -24.20
C PHE A 284 6.55 1.76 -22.80
N ILE A 285 6.74 2.95 -22.22
CA ILE A 285 7.17 3.14 -20.84
C ILE A 285 6.18 2.47 -19.86
N HIS A 286 4.86 2.62 -20.06
CA HIS A 286 3.84 1.99 -19.21
C HIS A 286 3.54 0.50 -19.51
N SER A 287 3.74 0.03 -20.74
CA SER A 287 3.46 -1.34 -21.21
C SER A 287 4.64 -2.27 -20.95
N TRP A 288 5.88 -1.76 -21.02
CA TRP A 288 7.05 -2.48 -20.51
C TRP A 288 6.96 -2.73 -19.01
N GLN A 289 6.28 -1.87 -18.25
CA GLN A 289 5.98 -2.11 -16.83
C GLN A 289 4.98 -3.27 -16.60
N LEU A 290 4.19 -3.67 -17.62
CA LEU A 290 3.05 -4.58 -17.43
C LEU A 290 3.16 -5.94 -18.14
N THR A 291 4.09 -6.13 -19.08
CA THR A 291 4.15 -7.35 -19.89
C THR A 291 5.46 -8.14 -19.72
N LYS A 292 5.60 -8.85 -18.59
CA LYS A 292 5.98 -10.28 -18.46
C LYS A 292 6.31 -10.66 -17.00
N GLN A 293 5.69 -11.75 -16.53
CA GLN A 293 5.91 -12.40 -15.22
C GLN A 293 7.39 -12.67 -14.90
N PRO A 294 7.73 -12.89 -13.61
CA PRO A 294 7.90 -11.88 -12.58
C PRO A 294 9.25 -11.19 -12.80
N THR A 295 9.26 -10.08 -13.53
CA THR A 295 10.48 -9.30 -13.74
C THR A 295 10.49 -8.17 -12.73
N PHE A 296 11.49 -8.16 -11.84
CA PHE A 296 11.70 -7.04 -10.92
C PHE A 296 12.25 -5.86 -11.72
N MET A 297 11.48 -4.77 -11.83
CA MET A 297 11.96 -3.52 -12.39
C MET A 297 11.39 -2.35 -11.61
N TYR A 298 12.26 -1.39 -11.31
CA TYR A 298 11.92 -0.09 -10.75
C TYR A 298 12.27 0.98 -11.79
N SER A 299 11.41 1.99 -11.93
CA SER A 299 11.63 3.14 -12.79
C SER A 299 11.54 4.40 -11.93
N THR A 300 12.64 5.13 -11.81
CA THR A 300 12.71 6.49 -11.27
C THR A 300 12.43 7.47 -12.41
N MET A 301 11.30 8.17 -12.35
CA MET A 301 11.11 9.40 -13.11
C MET A 301 11.56 10.55 -12.21
N GLU A 302 12.83 10.92 -12.30
CA GLU A 302 13.29 12.21 -11.77
C GLU A 302 12.86 13.30 -12.77
N HIS A 303 11.85 14.09 -12.39
CA HIS A 303 11.59 15.35 -13.07
C HIS A 303 12.73 16.32 -12.72
N LEU A 304 13.75 16.39 -13.57
CA LEU A 304 14.68 17.51 -13.57
C LEU A 304 14.11 18.62 -14.46
N VAL A 305 13.57 19.63 -13.77
CA VAL A 305 13.17 21.01 -14.16
C VAL A 305 12.39 21.18 -15.47
#